data_AF-A0A367Q0S9-F1
#
_entry.id   AF-A0A367Q0S9-F1
#
_cell.length_a   1.000
_cell.length_b   1.000
_cell.length_c   1.000
_cell.angle_alpha   90.00
_cell.angle_beta   90.00
_cell.angle_gamma   90.00
#
_symmetry.space_group_name_H-M   'P 1'
#
loop_
_entity.id
_entity.type
_entity.pdbx_description
1 polymer ?
#
loop_
_entity_poly.entity_id
_entity_poly.type
_entity_poly.pdbx_seq_one_letter_code
_entity_poly.pdbx_strand_id
1 'polypeptide(L)'
;MVCIRVSNTIASASTPEVKPAQAQPNEDRVVEFTAPEAQLEQGRAVELAYARIQEFPELEFTHEESETSIALFGCDCPPCLNALRQMRGLPGLAS
;
A
#
# COMPACT_ATOMS: atom_id res chain seq x y z
N MET A 1 -11.55 20.42 -41.13
CA MET A 1 -10.94 19.08 -40.96
C MET A 1 -9.54 19.30 -40.41
N VAL A 2 -9.30 18.99 -39.14
CA VAL A 2 -8.05 19.29 -38.43
C VAL A 2 -7.33 17.97 -38.16
N CYS A 3 -6.09 17.84 -38.65
CA CYS A 3 -5.26 16.67 -38.38
C CYS A 3 -4.28 17.00 -37.25
N ILE A 4 -4.37 16.28 -36.13
CA ILE A 4 -3.38 16.36 -35.05
C ILE A 4 -2.30 15.31 -35.33
N ARG A 5 -1.04 15.74 -35.44
CA ARG A 5 0.10 14.83 -35.48
C ARG A 5 0.61 14.58 -34.07
N VAL A 6 0.57 13.32 -33.64
CA VAL A 6 1.23 12.86 -32.41
C VAL A 6 2.53 12.19 -32.82
N SER A 7 3.66 12.82 -32.51
CA SER A 7 4.98 12.20 -32.66
C SER A 7 5.33 11.52 -31.35
N ASN A 8 5.55 10.20 -31.37
CA ASN A 8 6.19 9.52 -30.24
C ASN A 8 7.71 9.52 -30.48
N THR A 9 8.41 10.37 -29.73
CA THR A 9 9.87 10.45 -29.78
C THR A 9 10.39 9.76 -28.52
N ILE A 10 10.79 8.49 -28.61
CA ILE A 10 11.53 7.85 -27.52
C ILE A 10 12.96 8.36 -27.66
N ALA A 11 13.31 9.36 -26.87
CA ALA A 11 14.69 9.79 -26.72
C ALA A 11 15.49 8.60 -26.15
N SER A 12 16.27 7.94 -27.01
CA SER A 12 17.30 6.99 -26.58
C SER A 12 18.42 7.81 -25.95
N ALA A 13 18.24 8.15 -24.69
CA ALA A 13 19.25 8.82 -23.88
C ALA A 13 20.21 7.75 -23.33
N SER A 14 21.42 7.77 -23.89
CA SER A 14 22.70 7.34 -23.31
C SER A 14 22.63 6.62 -21.96
N THR A 15 23.04 5.35 -21.95
CA THR A 15 23.38 4.61 -20.73
C THR A 15 24.43 5.38 -19.91
N PRO A 16 24.15 5.82 -18.67
CA PRO A 16 25.21 6.14 -17.74
C PRO A 16 25.86 4.84 -17.28
N GLU A 17 27.15 4.69 -17.56
CA GLU A 17 27.99 3.62 -17.03
C GLU A 17 28.01 3.73 -15.50
N VAL A 18 27.21 2.90 -14.82
CA VAL A 18 27.21 2.79 -13.36
C VAL A 18 28.46 2.02 -12.95
N LYS A 19 29.48 2.74 -12.48
CA LYS A 19 30.58 2.12 -11.74
C LYS A 19 30.01 1.52 -10.45
N PRO A 20 30.26 0.23 -10.14
CA PRO A 20 29.86 -0.34 -8.88
C PRO A 20 30.67 0.34 -7.77
N ALA A 21 30.00 1.13 -6.94
CA ALA A 21 30.57 1.55 -5.67
C ALA A 21 30.76 0.31 -4.81
N GLN A 22 31.95 0.14 -4.23
CA GLN A 22 32.22 -1.00 -3.36
C GLN A 22 31.26 -0.97 -2.17
N ALA A 23 30.57 -2.09 -1.94
CA ALA A 23 29.70 -2.27 -0.79
C ALA A 23 30.55 -2.23 0.49
N GLN A 24 30.31 -1.23 1.33
CA GLN A 24 30.80 -1.28 2.71
C GLN A 24 30.03 -2.39 3.46
N PRO A 25 30.69 -3.25 4.24
CA PRO A 25 29.97 -4.26 5.03
C PRO A 25 29.03 -3.54 6.00
N ASN A 26 27.73 -3.88 5.96
CA ASN A 26 26.82 -3.47 7.02
C ASN A 26 27.18 -4.31 8.25
N GLU A 27 27.78 -3.70 9.25
CA GLU A 27 28.11 -4.41 10.48
C GLU A 27 26.78 -4.78 11.16
N ASP A 28 26.58 -6.09 11.37
CA ASP A 28 25.38 -6.67 11.95
C ASP A 28 25.30 -6.27 13.43
N ARG A 29 24.77 -5.06 13.69
CA ARG A 29 24.62 -4.55 15.05
C ARG A 29 23.35 -5.15 15.64
N VAL A 30 23.49 -6.31 16.27
CA VAL A 30 22.47 -6.89 17.14
C VAL A 30 22.18 -5.87 18.24
N VAL A 31 21.04 -5.20 18.14
CA VAL A 31 20.49 -4.40 19.24
C VAL A 31 19.85 -5.36 20.21
N GLU A 32 20.58 -5.69 21.27
CA GLU A 32 20.05 -6.45 22.39
C GLU A 32 19.02 -5.59 23.13
N PHE A 33 17.74 -5.91 22.93
CA PHE A 33 16.64 -5.31 23.67
C PHE A 33 16.60 -5.94 25.06
N THR A 34 17.34 -5.38 26.01
CA THR A 34 17.15 -5.71 27.42
C THR A 34 15.81 -5.12 27.87
N ALA A 35 14.81 -5.98 28.05
CA ALA A 35 13.52 -5.58 28.61
C ALA A 35 13.74 -5.09 30.06
N PRO A 36 13.37 -3.85 30.42
CA PRO A 36 13.35 -3.48 31.82
C PRO A 36 12.15 -4.17 32.48
N GLU A 37 12.43 -5.03 33.46
CA GLU A 37 11.40 -5.50 34.39
C GLU A 37 10.93 -4.30 35.23
N ALA A 38 9.86 -3.64 34.80
CA ALA A 38 9.18 -2.64 35.61
C ALA A 38 7.68 -2.56 35.29
N GLN A 39 6.90 -3.19 36.17
CA GLN A 39 5.57 -2.80 36.64
C GLN A 39 4.36 -3.11 35.74
N LEU A 40 3.89 -4.34 35.93
CA LEU A 40 2.53 -4.84 35.72
C LEU A 40 1.49 -4.05 36.56
N GLU A 41 1.17 -2.81 36.18
CA GLU A 41 0.08 -2.00 36.78
C GLU A 41 -0.69 -1.23 35.67
N GLN A 42 -0.88 -1.84 34.50
CA GLN A 42 -1.68 -1.27 33.40
C GLN A 42 -2.67 -2.33 32.88
N GLY A 43 -3.38 -2.97 33.81
CA GLY A 43 -4.28 -4.10 33.53
C GLY A 43 -5.77 -3.76 33.33
N ARG A 44 -6.18 -2.50 33.13
CA ARG A 44 -7.61 -2.16 32.98
C ARG A 44 -7.98 -1.11 31.94
N ALA A 45 -7.02 -0.58 31.18
CA ALA A 45 -7.28 0.42 30.14
C ALA A 45 -7.20 -0.16 28.71
N VAL A 46 -6.79 -1.42 28.54
CA VAL A 46 -6.61 -2.04 27.22
C VAL A 46 -7.91 -2.70 26.71
N GLU A 47 -8.86 -3.02 27.60
CA GLU A 47 -10.12 -3.70 27.24
C GLU A 47 -11.17 -2.72 26.65
N LEU A 48 -11.18 -1.44 27.05
CA LEU A 48 -12.15 -0.45 26.54
C LEU A 48 -11.73 0.22 25.22
N ALA A 49 -10.45 0.17 24.83
CA ALA A 49 -9.99 0.77 23.58
C ALA A 49 -10.34 -0.08 22.35
N TYR A 50 -10.41 -1.41 22.52
CA TYR A 50 -10.79 -2.34 21.45
C TYR A 50 -12.30 -2.36 21.17
N ALA A 51 -13.12 -1.96 22.17
CA ALA A 51 -14.57 -1.87 22.03
C ALA A 51 -15.03 -0.74 21.08
N ARG A 52 -14.19 0.28 20.84
CA ARG A 52 -14.51 1.40 19.93
C ARG A 52 -14.07 1.17 18.47
N ILE A 53 -13.38 0.07 18.18
CA ILE A 53 -12.88 -0.24 16.83
C ILE A 53 -13.95 -0.97 16.00
N GLN A 54 -15.06 -1.44 16.57
CA GLN A 54 -16.01 -2.32 15.88
C GLN A 54 -17.22 -1.63 15.24
N GLU A 55 -16.98 -0.55 14.49
CA GLU A 55 -17.93 -0.12 13.44
C GLU A 55 -17.16 0.16 12.14
N PHE A 56 -16.17 -0.68 11.80
CA PHE A 56 -15.72 -0.74 10.41
C PHE A 56 -16.79 -1.54 9.64
N PRO A 57 -17.52 -0.91 8.70
CA PRO A 57 -18.43 -1.67 7.85
C PRO A 57 -17.62 -2.74 7.12
N GLU A 58 -17.99 -4.00 7.31
CA GLU A 58 -17.42 -5.10 6.53
C GLU A 58 -17.78 -4.86 5.05
N LEU A 59 -16.76 -4.67 4.23
CA LEU A 59 -16.92 -4.38 2.82
C LEU A 59 -17.10 -5.68 2.04
N GLU A 60 -18.21 -5.81 1.34
CA GLU A 60 -18.49 -7.00 0.52
C GLU A 60 -17.90 -6.83 -0.90
N PHE A 61 -16.73 -7.42 -1.11
CA PHE A 61 -16.07 -7.51 -2.42
C PHE A 61 -15.57 -8.94 -2.69
N THR A 62 -15.47 -9.29 -3.97
CA THR A 62 -14.95 -10.61 -4.38
C THR A 62 -13.43 -10.63 -4.38
N HIS A 63 -12.83 -11.81 -4.23
CA HIS A 63 -11.37 -11.96 -4.32
C HIS A 63 -10.82 -11.43 -5.66
N GLU A 64 -11.55 -11.68 -6.75
CA GLU A 64 -11.21 -11.22 -8.10
C GLU A 64 -11.18 -9.68 -8.21
N GLU A 65 -12.08 -8.98 -7.51
CA GLU A 65 -12.06 -7.52 -7.44
C GLU A 65 -10.83 -7.01 -6.68
N SER A 66 -10.46 -7.65 -5.57
CA SER A 66 -9.25 -7.30 -4.81
C SER A 66 -7.99 -7.53 -5.65
N GLU A 67 -7.84 -8.71 -6.27
CA GLU A 67 -6.69 -9.00 -7.13
C GLU A 67 -6.57 -8.03 -8.31
N THR A 68 -7.70 -7.69 -8.94
CA THR A 68 -7.70 -6.73 -10.05
C THR A 68 -7.33 -5.33 -9.54
N SER A 69 -7.84 -4.93 -8.38
CA SER A 69 -7.52 -3.63 -7.77
C SER A 69 -6.03 -3.52 -7.44
N ILE A 70 -5.43 -4.59 -6.90
CA ILE A 70 -4.00 -4.66 -6.64
C ILE A 70 -3.22 -4.62 -7.96
N ALA A 71 -3.66 -5.35 -8.99
CA ALA A 71 -2.98 -5.36 -10.28
C ALA A 71 -3.00 -4.00 -10.99
N LEU A 72 -4.08 -3.22 -10.85
CA LEU A 72 -4.24 -1.93 -11.52
C LEU A 72 -3.72 -0.74 -10.68
N PHE A 73 -3.90 -0.77 -9.36
CA PHE A 73 -3.63 0.36 -8.46
C PHE A 73 -2.55 0.07 -7.41
N GLY A 74 -2.13 -1.19 -7.25
CA GLY A 74 -1.18 -1.60 -6.21
C GLY A 74 -1.77 -1.68 -4.81
N CYS A 75 -3.10 -1.53 -4.68
CA CYS A 75 -3.80 -1.53 -3.40
C CYS A 75 -5.26 -1.98 -3.57
N ASP A 76 -5.84 -2.59 -2.54
CA ASP A 76 -7.24 -3.03 -2.45
C ASP A 76 -8.05 -2.19 -1.45
N CYS A 77 -7.62 -0.95 -1.18
CA CYS A 77 -8.38 -0.06 -0.30
C CYS A 77 -9.74 0.34 -0.92
N PRO A 78 -10.74 0.77 -0.11
CA PRO A 78 -12.09 1.07 -0.59
C PRO A 78 -12.15 2.10 -1.74
N PRO A 79 -11.32 3.15 -1.77
CA PRO A 79 -11.23 4.04 -2.93
C PRO A 79 -10.77 3.34 -4.22
N CYS A 80 -9.80 2.43 -4.15
CA CYS A 80 -9.30 1.67 -5.30
C CYS A 80 -10.34 0.67 -5.81
N LEU A 81 -11.02 -0.04 -4.91
CA LEU A 81 -12.15 -0.91 -5.26
C LEU A 81 -13.30 -0.10 -5.90
N ASN A 82 -13.60 1.09 -5.37
CA ASN A 82 -14.60 1.97 -5.96
C ASN A 82 -14.21 2.50 -7.34
N ALA A 83 -12.93 2.81 -7.57
CA ALA A 83 -12.43 3.16 -8.89
C ALA A 83 -12.56 1.99 -9.87
N LEU A 84 -12.22 0.77 -9.44
CA LEU A 84 -12.40 -0.44 -10.23
C LEU A 84 -13.87 -0.66 -10.61
N ARG A 85 -14.79 -0.55 -9.63
CA ARG A 85 -16.23 -0.71 -9.87
C ARG A 85 -16.77 0.36 -10.81
N GLN A 86 -16.34 1.61 -10.68
CA GLN A 86 -16.71 2.68 -11.61
C GLN A 86 -16.25 2.38 -13.04
N MET A 87 -15.03 1.87 -13.25
CA MET A 87 -14.56 1.46 -14.58
C MET A 87 -15.39 0.30 -15.15
N ARG A 88 -15.96 -0.55 -14.30
CA ARG A 88 -16.85 -1.67 -14.68
C ARG A 88 -18.32 -1.25 -14.79
N GLY A 89 -18.66 0.01 -14.53
CA GLY A 89 -20.05 0.50 -14.50
C GLY A 89 -20.88 -0.07 -13.34
N LEU A 90 -20.22 -0.55 -12.28
CA LEU A 90 -20.84 -1.12 -11.08
C LEU A 90 -21.00 -0.05 -10.00
N PRO A 91 -22.00 -0.18 -9.11
CA PRO A 91 -22.14 0.71 -7.95
C PRO A 91 -20.95 0.56 -7.00
N GLY A 92 -20.50 1.68 -6.42
CA GLY A 92 -19.44 1.69 -5.42
C GLY A 92 -19.85 1.00 -4.12
N LEU A 93 -18.86 0.51 -3.38
CA LEU A 93 -19.01 0.14 -1.98
C LEU A 93 -19.26 1.43 -1.18
N ALA A 94 -20.46 1.55 -0.62
CA ALA A 94 -20.81 2.68 0.23
C ALA A 94 -19.88 2.73 1.45
N SER A 95 -19.43 3.94 1.81
CA SER A 95 -18.56 4.23 2.95
C SER A 95 -19.38 4.68 4.15
#